data_AF-W2D175-F1
#
_entry.id   AF-W2D175-F1
#
_cell.length_a   1.000
_cell.length_b   1.000
_cell.length_c   1.000
_cell.angle_alpha   90.00
_cell.angle_beta   90.00
_cell.angle_gamma   90.00
#
_symmetry.space_group_name_H-M   'P 1'
#
loop_
_entity.id
_entity.type
_entity.pdbx_description
1 polymer ?
#
loop_
_entity_poly.entity_id
_entity_poly.type
_entity_poly.pdbx_seq_one_letter_code
_entity_poly.pdbx_strand_id
1 'polypeptide(L)'
;EALLTDRLFTPDGEAFSMDRFQQQRLLLGARRFRAKDTERMTYDFTTDSRARLIATEIIFPFLELKWNYSRFQTVGGRPFPMYMEAEVEGVNKLWIRFDKVETDVPVEMFFPIPDNYKRITLKQLWRMISL
;
A
#
# COMPACT_ATOMS: atom_id res chain seq x y z
N GLU A 1 4.55 11.75 -2.62
CA GLU A 1 5.68 10.85 -2.29
C GLU A 1 5.38 9.82 -1.20
N ALA A 2 4.75 10.17 -0.07
CA ALA A 2 4.61 9.26 1.08
C ALA A 2 3.85 7.93 0.84
N LEU A 3 2.90 7.86 -0.11
CA LEU A 3 2.17 6.63 -0.42
C LEU A 3 2.79 5.80 -1.56
N LEU A 4 3.69 6.39 -2.36
CA LEU A 4 4.45 5.66 -3.38
C LEU A 4 5.66 4.93 -2.78
N THR A 5 5.99 5.23 -1.53
CA THR A 5 7.13 4.65 -0.80
C THR A 5 6.71 3.54 0.17
N ASP A 6 5.41 3.31 0.35
CA ASP A 6 4.93 2.17 1.13
C ASP A 6 5.15 0.89 0.31
N ARG A 7 6.08 0.06 0.78
CA ARG A 7 6.46 -1.25 0.22
C ARG A 7 5.33 -2.29 0.25
N LEU A 8 4.12 -1.87 0.64
CA LEU A 8 2.91 -2.69 0.64
C LEU A 8 2.49 -3.12 -0.77
N PHE A 9 2.96 -2.44 -1.83
CA PHE A 9 2.53 -2.68 -3.21
C PHE A 9 3.68 -2.89 -4.22
N THR A 10 4.90 -3.19 -3.77
CA THR A 10 5.99 -3.56 -4.69
C THR A 10 6.04 -5.08 -4.88
N PRO A 11 6.05 -5.60 -6.12
CA PRO A 11 6.03 -7.04 -6.41
C PRO A 11 7.11 -7.84 -5.68
N ASP A 12 8.31 -7.26 -5.54
CA ASP A 12 9.51 -7.99 -5.11
C ASP A 12 10.13 -7.44 -3.81
N GLY A 13 9.49 -6.48 -3.13
CA GLY A 13 10.06 -5.79 -1.97
C GLY A 13 11.27 -4.89 -2.25
N GLU A 14 11.71 -4.78 -3.52
CA GLU A 14 12.75 -3.86 -3.95
C GLU A 14 12.32 -2.38 -3.80
N ALA A 15 13.33 -1.50 -3.70
CA ALA A 15 13.11 -0.06 -3.60
C ALA A 15 12.41 0.47 -4.86
N PHE A 16 11.41 1.34 -4.65
CA PHE A 16 10.63 1.98 -5.70
C PHE A 16 11.54 2.83 -6.61
N SER A 17 11.88 2.34 -7.81
CA SER A 17 12.59 3.12 -8.82
C SER A 17 11.57 3.71 -9.80
N MET A 18 11.50 5.05 -9.85
CA MET A 18 10.62 5.79 -10.76
C MET A 18 10.90 5.49 -12.23
N ASP A 19 12.12 5.04 -12.56
CA ASP A 19 12.54 4.72 -13.94
C ASP A 19 11.82 3.49 -14.51
N ARG A 20 11.24 2.66 -13.64
CA ARG A 20 10.46 1.48 -14.05
C ARG A 20 9.01 1.81 -14.45
N PHE A 21 8.58 3.06 -14.28
CA PHE A 21 7.20 3.46 -14.50
C PHE A 21 7.02 4.19 -15.83
N GLN A 22 6.09 3.69 -16.64
CA GLN A 22 5.56 4.45 -17.76
C GLN A 22 4.56 5.48 -17.24
N GLN A 23 4.87 6.77 -17.45
CA GLN A 23 3.99 7.86 -17.05
C GLN A 23 3.00 8.19 -18.17
N GLN A 24 1.72 8.25 -17.83
CA GLN A 24 0.63 8.71 -18.69
C GLN A 24 -0.05 9.92 -18.06
N ARG A 25 -0.26 10.99 -18.84
CA ARG A 25 -1.07 12.13 -18.41
C ARG A 25 -2.55 11.82 -18.62
N LEU A 26 -3.36 12.10 -17.61
CA LEU A 26 -4.81 11.97 -17.65
C LEU A 26 -5.48 13.36 -17.69
N LEU A 27 -6.81 13.36 -17.79
CA LEU A 27 -7.61 14.57 -17.72
C LEU A 27 -7.43 15.28 -16.37
N LEU A 28 -7.74 16.58 -16.34
CA LEU A 28 -7.71 17.41 -15.13
C LEU A 28 -6.35 17.45 -14.41
N GLY A 29 -5.27 17.16 -15.13
CA GLY A 29 -3.90 17.19 -14.58
C GLY A 29 -3.53 15.97 -13.75
N ALA A 30 -4.40 14.96 -13.68
CA ALA A 30 -4.05 13.68 -13.08
C ALA A 30 -2.95 12.97 -13.90
N ARG A 31 -2.22 12.08 -13.25
CA ARG A 31 -1.15 11.28 -13.85
C ARG A 31 -1.30 9.83 -13.43
N ARG A 32 -0.96 8.91 -14.31
CA ARG A 32 -0.89 7.49 -14.04
C ARG A 32 0.53 7.02 -14.24
N PHE A 33 1.03 6.25 -13.29
CA PHE A 33 2.33 5.60 -13.32
C PHE A 33 2.08 4.11 -13.42
N ARG A 34 2.48 3.50 -14.53
CA ARG A 34 2.26 2.08 -14.81
C ARG A 34 3.58 1.32 -14.73
N ALA A 35 3.61 0.24 -13.96
CA ALA A 35 4.68 -0.75 -13.99
C ALA A 35 4.12 -2.13 -14.31
N LYS A 36 4.99 -3.00 -14.83
CA LYS A 36 4.71 -4.41 -15.03
C LYS A 36 5.84 -5.24 -14.44
N ASP A 37 5.50 -6.34 -13.80
CA ASP A 37 6.49 -7.29 -13.28
C ASP A 37 6.74 -8.45 -14.26
N THR A 38 7.64 -9.35 -13.85
CA THR A 38 8.01 -10.55 -14.61
C THR A 38 6.87 -11.57 -14.72
N GLU A 39 5.87 -11.48 -13.86
CA GLU A 39 4.70 -12.38 -13.81
C GLU A 39 3.48 -11.82 -14.55
N ARG A 40 3.68 -10.78 -15.37
CA ARG A 40 2.65 -10.08 -16.16
C ARG A 40 1.61 -9.34 -15.32
N MET A 41 1.84 -9.12 -14.04
CA MET A 41 0.98 -8.23 -13.27
C MET A 41 1.25 -6.80 -13.68
N THR A 42 0.18 -6.00 -13.71
CA THR A 42 0.27 -4.56 -13.98
C THR A 42 -0.11 -3.80 -12.72
N TYR A 43 0.69 -2.78 -12.39
CA TYR A 43 0.49 -1.90 -11.25
C TYR A 43 0.29 -0.48 -11.78
N ASP A 44 -0.89 0.07 -11.57
CA ASP A 44 -1.27 1.42 -11.96
C ASP A 44 -1.45 2.29 -10.73
N PHE A 45 -0.59 3.29 -10.56
CA PHE A 45 -0.70 4.30 -9.51
C PHE A 45 -1.20 5.60 -10.11
N THR A 46 -2.36 6.08 -9.69
CA THR A 46 -2.94 7.32 -10.18
C THR A 46 -2.79 8.42 -9.16
N THR A 47 -2.22 9.56 -9.57
CA THR A 47 -2.13 10.77 -8.76
C THR A 47 -3.02 11.88 -9.32
N ASP A 48 -3.52 12.75 -8.45
CA ASP A 48 -4.20 13.97 -8.87
C ASP A 48 -3.23 15.08 -9.31
N SER A 49 -3.77 16.26 -9.64
CA SER A 49 -2.99 17.44 -10.04
C SER A 49 -2.08 18.01 -8.94
N ARG A 50 -2.27 17.58 -7.69
CA ARG A 50 -1.44 17.94 -6.53
C ARG A 50 -0.44 16.84 -6.16
N ALA A 51 -0.25 15.85 -7.05
CA ALA A 51 0.62 14.69 -6.85
C ALA A 51 0.25 13.84 -5.61
N ARG A 52 -1.03 13.83 -5.20
CA ARG A 52 -1.55 12.93 -4.18
C ARG A 52 -1.97 11.62 -4.84
N LEU A 53 -1.57 10.48 -4.28
CA LEU A 53 -2.02 9.16 -4.76
C LEU A 53 -3.51 9.00 -4.48
N ILE A 54 -4.34 8.87 -5.51
CA ILE A 54 -5.81 8.78 -5.40
C ILE A 54 -6.35 7.40 -5.77
N ALA A 55 -5.57 6.59 -6.49
CA ALA A 55 -5.92 5.20 -6.74
C ALA A 55 -4.66 4.32 -6.95
N THR A 56 -4.74 3.07 -6.49
CA THR A 56 -3.85 1.97 -6.85
C THR A 56 -4.70 0.90 -7.52
N GLU A 57 -4.25 0.39 -8.65
CA GLU A 57 -4.89 -0.72 -9.35
C GLU A 57 -3.84 -1.80 -9.64
N ILE A 58 -4.13 -3.03 -9.24
CA ILE A 58 -3.29 -4.20 -9.46
C ILE A 58 -4.07 -5.18 -10.32
N ILE A 59 -3.57 -5.38 -11.53
CA ILE A 59 -4.22 -6.20 -12.55
C ILE A 59 -3.41 -7.48 -12.71
N PHE A 60 -4.03 -8.59 -12.32
CA PHE A 60 -3.62 -9.95 -12.57
C PHE A 60 -4.43 -10.51 -13.76
N PRO A 61 -3.98 -11.58 -14.43
CA PRO A 61 -4.71 -12.15 -15.56
C PRO A 61 -6.17 -12.56 -15.27
N PHE A 62 -6.51 -12.83 -14.01
CA PHE A 62 -7.81 -13.32 -13.58
C PHE A 62 -8.39 -12.55 -12.37
N LEU A 63 -7.73 -11.45 -11.97
CA LEU A 63 -8.14 -10.68 -10.81
C LEU A 63 -7.72 -9.21 -10.95
N GLU A 64 -8.61 -8.30 -10.62
CA GLU A 64 -8.34 -6.88 -10.53
C GLU A 64 -8.64 -6.40 -9.11
N LEU A 65 -7.62 -5.85 -8.46
CA LEU A 65 -7.77 -5.14 -7.19
C LEU A 65 -7.69 -3.65 -7.46
N LYS A 66 -8.70 -2.90 -7.01
CA LYS A 66 -8.71 -1.43 -7.04
C LYS A 66 -8.75 -0.91 -5.61
N TRP A 67 -7.87 0.03 -5.31
CA TRP A 67 -7.80 0.70 -4.02
C TRP A 67 -7.90 2.21 -4.24
N ASN A 68 -8.97 2.82 -3.75
CA ASN A 68 -9.23 4.25 -3.87
C ASN A 68 -8.87 4.97 -2.57
N TYR A 69 -8.27 6.15 -2.69
CA TYR A 69 -7.89 7.01 -1.57
C TYR A 69 -8.63 8.34 -1.70
N SER A 70 -9.32 8.76 -0.63
CA SER A 70 -10.13 9.97 -0.66
C SER A 70 -10.20 10.67 0.69
N ARG A 71 -10.93 11.79 0.74
CA ARG A 71 -11.12 12.64 1.92
C ARG A 71 -9.79 13.06 2.57
N PHE A 72 -8.85 13.50 1.73
CA PHE A 72 -7.53 13.93 2.18
C PHE A 72 -7.62 15.07 3.20
N GLN A 73 -6.89 14.92 4.30
CA GLN A 73 -6.64 15.97 5.28
C GLN A 73 -5.14 16.16 5.47
N THR A 74 -4.75 17.30 6.02
CA THR A 74 -3.34 17.54 6.36
C THR A 74 -3.07 16.96 7.74
N VAL A 75 -2.20 15.95 7.79
CA VAL A 75 -1.76 15.28 9.02
C VAL A 75 -0.23 15.32 9.03
N GLY A 76 0.39 15.80 10.13
CA GLY A 76 1.85 15.93 10.19
C GLY A 76 2.46 16.78 9.07
N GLY A 77 1.72 17.80 8.60
CA GLY A 77 2.13 18.66 7.49
C GLY A 77 2.05 18.03 6.10
N ARG A 78 1.53 16.81 5.97
CA ARG A 78 1.41 16.07 4.70
C ARG A 78 -0.04 15.68 4.41
N PRO A 79 -0.45 15.59 3.13
CA PRO A 79 -1.78 15.09 2.79
C PRO A 79 -1.89 13.59 3.11
N PHE A 80 -2.90 13.22 3.90
CA PHE A 80 -3.21 11.86 4.30
C PHE A 80 -4.67 11.51 3.94
N PRO A 81 -4.95 10.36 3.31
CA PRO A 81 -6.31 9.94 2.97
C PRO A 81 -7.06 9.42 4.19
N MET A 82 -8.12 10.12 4.60
CA MET A 82 -8.93 9.71 5.75
C MET A 82 -9.96 8.63 5.42
N TYR A 83 -10.16 8.33 4.13
CA TYR A 83 -11.03 7.25 3.68
C TYR A 83 -10.36 6.46 2.56
N MET A 84 -10.39 5.15 2.71
CA MET A 84 -9.85 4.19 1.76
C MET A 84 -10.88 3.13 1.44
N GLU A 85 -10.90 2.66 0.21
CA GLU A 85 -11.84 1.64 -0.26
C GLU A 85 -11.13 0.68 -1.18
N ALA A 86 -11.25 -0.62 -0.91
CA ALA A 86 -10.68 -1.68 -1.71
C ALA A 86 -11.77 -2.55 -2.32
N GLU A 87 -11.67 -2.75 -3.63
CA GLU A 87 -12.55 -3.55 -4.45
C GLU A 87 -11.75 -4.65 -5.13
N VAL A 88 -12.39 -5.81 -5.28
CA VAL A 88 -11.85 -6.92 -6.06
C VAL A 88 -12.93 -7.34 -7.05
N GLU A 89 -12.61 -7.31 -8.35
CA GLU A 89 -13.56 -7.60 -9.44
C GLU A 89 -14.84 -6.73 -9.37
N GLY A 90 -14.67 -5.45 -9.01
CA GLY A 90 -15.80 -4.50 -8.84
C GLY A 90 -16.67 -4.78 -7.61
N VAL A 91 -16.30 -5.74 -6.76
CA VAL A 91 -16.99 -6.00 -5.49
C VAL A 91 -16.20 -5.37 -4.36
N ASN A 92 -16.82 -4.44 -3.65
CA ASN A 92 -16.24 -3.84 -2.45
C ASN A 92 -15.96 -4.90 -1.38
N LYS A 93 -14.71 -4.95 -0.92
CA LYS A 93 -14.24 -5.90 0.09
C LYS A 93 -13.93 -5.24 1.42
N LEU A 94 -13.48 -3.98 1.39
CA LEU A 94 -12.98 -3.28 2.55
C LEU A 94 -13.16 -1.78 2.40
N TRP A 95 -13.55 -1.13 3.49
CA TRP A 95 -13.39 0.31 3.67
C TRP A 95 -12.65 0.59 4.97
N ILE A 96 -11.76 1.58 4.94
CA ILE A 96 -11.02 2.05 6.11
C ILE A 96 -11.35 3.53 6.28
N ARG A 97 -11.76 3.91 7.49
CA ARG A 97 -11.96 5.31 7.87
C ARG A 97 -11.03 5.65 9.02
N PHE A 98 -10.35 6.77 8.88
CA PHE A 98 -9.55 7.37 9.94
C PHE A 98 -10.26 8.62 10.45
N ASP A 99 -10.20 8.84 11.77
CA ASP A 99 -10.79 10.02 12.41
C ASP A 99 -9.69 10.85 13.09
N LYS A 100 -8.96 10.26 14.04
CA LYS A 100 -7.85 10.92 14.76
C LYS A 100 -6.53 10.28 14.38
N VAL A 101 -5.83 10.87 13.43
CA VAL A 101 -4.48 10.44 13.03
C VAL A 101 -3.47 11.37 13.65
N GLU A 102 -2.51 10.80 14.38
CA GLU A 102 -1.41 11.52 15.00
C GLU A 102 -0.09 11.02 14.43
N THR A 103 0.82 11.93 14.12
CA THR A 103 2.19 11.63 13.68
C THR A 103 3.16 12.06 14.75
N ASP A 104 4.35 11.44 14.76
CA ASP A 104 5.44 11.80 15.69
C ASP A 104 5.08 11.61 17.18
N VAL A 105 4.06 10.80 17.48
CA VAL A 105 3.74 10.36 18.84
C VAL A 105 4.47 9.03 19.11
N PRO A 106 5.21 8.91 20.22
CA PRO A 106 5.84 7.65 20.59
C PRO A 106 4.79 6.54 20.74
N VAL A 107 5.00 5.42 20.04
CA VAL A 107 4.17 4.23 20.24
C VAL A 107 4.75 3.44 21.41
N GLU A 108 4.10 3.53 22.57
CA GLU A 108 4.43 2.69 23.72
C GLU A 108 3.94 1.26 23.45
N MET A 109 4.82 0.44 22.88
CA MET A 109 4.53 -0.97 22.65
C MET A 109 4.91 -1.79 23.89
N PHE A 110 3.96 -2.00 24.79
CA PHE A 110 4.10 -3.01 25.84
C PHE A 110 3.79 -4.39 25.23
N PHE A 111 4.83 -5.13 24.89
CA PHE A 111 4.73 -6.57 24.62
C PHE A 111 5.21 -7.33 25.85
N PRO A 112 4.36 -7.57 26.87
CA PRO A 112 4.70 -8.56 27.87
C PRO A 112 4.70 -9.91 27.14
N ILE A 113 5.86 -10.35 26.67
CA ILE A 113 6.04 -11.74 26.26
C ILE A 113 5.92 -12.53 27.56
N PRO A 114 4.85 -13.33 27.75
CA PRO A 114 4.73 -14.09 28.98
C PRO A 114 5.90 -15.09 29.06
N ASP A 115 6.47 -15.32 30.25
CA ASP A 115 7.72 -16.09 30.44
C ASP A 115 7.72 -17.49 29.82
N ASN A 116 6.53 -18.04 29.55
CA ASN A 116 6.34 -19.34 28.91
C ASN A 116 6.48 -19.32 27.37
N TYR A 117 6.55 -18.15 26.72
CA TYR A 117 6.78 -18.04 25.28
C TYR A 117 8.27 -17.92 24.95
N LYS A 118 8.83 -18.97 24.35
CA LYS A 118 10.18 -18.93 23.77
C LYS A 118 10.14 -18.35 22.36
N ARG A 119 10.93 -17.30 22.13
CA ARG A 119 11.16 -16.76 20.79
C ARG A 119 11.76 -17.86 19.90
N ILE A 120 11.10 -18.17 18.78
CA ILE A 120 11.63 -19.08 17.76
C ILE A 120 12.18 -18.27 16.59
N THR A 121 13.23 -18.79 15.96
CA THR A 121 13.81 -18.25 14.73
C THR A 121 13.05 -18.76 13.51
N LEU A 122 13.10 -18.03 12.39
CA LEU A 122 12.49 -18.46 11.12
C LEU A 122 12.97 -19.87 10.70
N LYS A 123 14.24 -20.20 10.97
CA LYS A 123 14.83 -21.53 10.73
C LYS A 123 14.19 -22.64 11.57
N GLN A 124 13.80 -22.35 12.81
CA GLN A 124 13.08 -23.30 13.66
C GLN A 124 11.64 -23.47 13.20
N LEU A 125 11.01 -22.39 12.74
CA LEU A 125 9.66 -22.38 12.19
C LEU A 125 9.57 -23.24 10.93
N TRP A 126 10.53 -23.12 10.01
CA TRP A 126 10.63 -23.98 8.82
C TRP A 126 10.77 -25.46 9.16
N ARG A 127 11.57 -25.82 10.18
CA ARG A 127 11.73 -27.22 10.62
C ARG A 127 10.47 -27.84 11.22
N MET A 128 9.62 -27.02 11.85
CA MET A 128 8.37 -27.48 12.44
C MET A 128 7.28 -27.72 11.40
N ILE A 129 7.30 -26.99 10.28
CA ILE A 129 6.31 -27.11 9.19
C ILE A 129 6.70 -28.22 8.18
N SER A 130 7.98 -28.55 8.10
CA SER A 130 8.50 -29.63 7.24
C SER A 130 8.39 -31.04 7.86
N LEU A 131 7.64 -31.19 8.95
CA LEU A 131 7.30 -32.46 9.62
C LEU A 131 5.85 -32.84 9.30
#